data_AF-A0A8S8Z7V1-F1
#
_entry.id   AF-A0A8S8Z7V1-F1
#
_cell.length_a   1.000
_cell.length_b   1.000
_cell.length_c   1.000
_cell.angle_alpha   90.00
_cell.angle_beta   90.00
_cell.angle_gamma   90.00
#
_symmetry.space_group_name_H-M   'P 1'
#
loop_
_entity.id
_entity.type
_entity.pdbx_description
1 polymer ?
#
loop_
_entity_poly.entity_id
_entity_poly.type
_entity_poly.pdbx_seq_one_letter_code
_entity_poly.pdbx_strand_id
1 'polypeptide(L)' 'MQDGAYGALVKSFIEEFREQFETNFFSVVRMIQKVAPIMREQGSGNIVNISSVAGKIWITSINCIL' A
#
# COMPACT_ATOMS: atom_id res chain seq x y z
N MET A 1 -6.72 -20.82 7.86
CA MET A 1 -6.55 -19.95 6.68
C MET A 1 -6.65 -18.53 7.20
N GLN A 2 -5.56 -17.78 7.13
CA GLN A 2 -5.54 -16.37 7.53
C GLN A 2 -6.35 -15.64 6.46
N ASP A 3 -7.54 -15.15 6.82
CA ASP A 3 -8.27 -14.22 5.98
C ASP A 3 -7.29 -13.06 5.74
N GLY A 4 -6.78 -12.89 4.51
CA GLY A 4 -5.78 -11.85 4.22
C GLY A 4 -6.36 -10.44 4.42
N ALA A 5 -5.83 -9.43 3.75
CA ALA A 5 -6.37 -8.05 3.78
C ALA A 5 -7.86 -7.92 3.36
N TYR A 6 -8.50 -9.02 2.94
CA TYR A 6 -9.92 -9.13 2.60
C TYR A 6 -10.79 -9.78 3.70
N GLY A 7 -10.22 -10.08 4.87
CA GLY A 7 -11.00 -10.45 6.05
C GLY A 7 -11.92 -9.32 6.49
N ALA A 8 -12.99 -9.64 7.22
CA ALA A 8 -13.90 -8.65 7.78
C ALA A 8 -13.08 -7.55 8.48
N LEU A 9 -13.36 -6.27 8.22
CA LEU A 9 -12.66 -5.13 8.85
C LEU A 9 -12.65 -5.19 10.38
N VAL A 10 -13.61 -5.91 10.98
CA VAL A 10 -13.71 -6.15 12.41
C VAL A 10 -12.68 -7.17 12.92
N LYS A 11 -12.19 -8.03 12.02
CA LYS A 11 -11.28 -9.13 12.32
C LYS A 11 -9.82 -8.83 11.97
N SER A 12 -9.57 -7.94 11.00
CA SER A 12 -8.21 -7.46 10.72
C SER A 12 -7.77 -6.46 11.80
N PHE A 13 -6.63 -6.74 12.42
CA PHE A 13 -6.11 -5.93 13.52
C PHE A 13 -5.49 -4.64 12.99
N ILE A 14 -5.56 -3.56 13.77
CA ILE A 14 -4.93 -2.28 13.43
C ILE A 14 -3.43 -2.43 13.15
N GLU A 15 -2.76 -3.36 13.83
CA GLU A 15 -1.34 -3.64 13.59
C GLU A 15 -1.08 -4.25 12.21
N GLU A 16 -1.91 -5.19 11.74
CA GLU A 16 -1.77 -5.75 10.39
C GLU A 16 -1.95 -4.65 9.33
N PHE A 17 -2.93 -3.75 9.52
CA PHE A 17 -3.10 -2.58 8.65
C PHE A 17 -1.88 -1.67 8.66
N ARG A 18 -1.31 -1.40 9.84
CA ARG A 18 -0.09 -0.58 9.96
C ARG A 18 1.08 -1.21 9.21
N GLU A 19 1.29 -2.50 9.36
CA GLU A 19 2.34 -3.24 8.63
C GLU A 19 2.16 -3.14 7.11
N GLN A 20 0.91 -3.23 6.63
CA GLN A 20 0.61 -3.03 5.21
C GLN A 20 0.92 -1.61 4.74
N PHE A 21 0.60 -0.59 5.52
CA PHE A 21 0.91 0.81 5.17
C PHE A 21 2.40 1.10 5.22
N GLU A 22 3.13 0.55 6.19
CA GLU A 22 4.59 0.66 6.26
C GLU A 22 5.26 0.12 5.00
N THR A 23 4.77 -1.02 4.50
CA THR A 23 5.33 -1.67 3.31
C THR A 23 4.85 -1.01 2.03
N ASN A 24 3.54 -0.86 1.83
CA ASN A 24 2.97 -0.51 0.53
C ASN A 24 2.95 1.00 0.26
N PHE A 25 3.01 1.83 1.30
CA PHE A 25 2.92 3.28 1.18
C PHE A 25 4.19 3.97 1.67
N PHE A 26 4.53 3.84 2.95
CA PHE A 26 5.62 4.62 3.52
C PHE A 26 7.00 4.19 2.99
N SER A 27 7.23 2.90 2.74
CA SER A 27 8.49 2.44 2.14
C SER A 27 8.71 3.04 0.74
N VAL A 28 7.66 3.11 -0.07
CA VAL A 28 7.71 3.65 -1.44
C VAL A 28 8.04 5.14 -1.39
N VAL A 29 7.38 5.90 -0.49
CA VAL A 29 7.70 7.32 -0.28
C VAL A 29 9.16 7.52 0.12
N ARG A 30 9.67 6.71 1.07
CA ARG A 30 11.07 6.76 1.50
C ARG A 30 12.02 6.47 0.33
N MET A 31 11.72 5.48 -0.51
CA MET A 31 12.52 5.15 -1.69
C MET A 31 12.54 6.30 -2.70
N ILE A 32 11.38 6.90 -3.00
CA ILE A 32 11.29 8.05 -3.90
C ILE A 32 12.13 9.21 -3.36
N GLN A 33 12.04 9.52 -2.07
CA GLN A 33 12.84 10.59 -1.45
C GLN A 33 14.35 10.37 -1.58
N LYS A 34 14.80 9.10 -1.60
CA LYS A 34 16.23 8.76 -1.78
C LYS A 34 16.67 8.77 -3.24
N VAL A 35 15.80 8.34 -4.16
CA VAL A 35 16.13 8.21 -5.60
C VAL A 35 15.92 9.53 -6.37
N ALA A 36 14.93 10.34 -5.99
CA ALA A 36 14.59 11.58 -6.70
C ALA A 36 15.76 12.58 -6.82
N PRO A 37 16.63 12.78 -5.81
CA PRO A 37 17.80 13.65 -5.97
C PRO A 37 18.77 13.15 -7.05
N ILE A 38 18.98 11.83 -7.12
CA ILE A 38 19.88 11.19 -8.11
C ILE A 38 19.33 11.37 -9.52
N MET A 39 18.04 11.08 -9.73
CA MET A 39 17.39 11.28 -11.03
C MET A 39 17.39 12.76 -11.47
N ARG A 40 17.28 13.68 -10.50
CA ARG A 40 17.35 15.12 -10.76
C ARG A 40 18.75 15.53 -11.24
N GLU A 41 19.80 15.01 -10.62
CA GLU A 41 21.18 15.24 -11.04
C GLU A 41 21.45 14.65 -12.43
N GLN A 42 20.90 13.47 -12.72
CA GLN A 42 20.98 12.82 -14.03
C GLN A 42 20.15 13.51 -15.12
N GLY A 43 19.29 14.47 -14.76
CA GLY A 43 18.39 15.18 -15.68
C GLY A 43 17.29 14.30 -16.31
N SER A 44 17.20 13.02 -15.94
CA SER A 44 16.22 12.07 -16.48
C SER A 44 16.03 10.88 -15.55
N GLY A 45 14.84 10.27 -15.60
CA GLY A 45 14.50 9.08 -14.83
C GLY A 45 12.99 8.86 -14.75
N ASN A 46 12.57 7.59 -14.65
CA ASN A 46 11.16 7.21 -14.51
C ASN A 46 10.99 6.36 -13.25
N ILE A 47 10.04 6.73 -12.40
CA ILE A 47 9.61 5.94 -11.24
C ILE A 47 8.24 5.34 -11.57
N VAL A 48 8.12 4.02 -11.48
CA VAL A 48 6.85 3.31 -11.71
C VAL A 48 6.40 2.66 -10.41
N ASN A 49 5.33 3.20 -9.82
CA ASN A 49 4.71 2.61 -8.63
C ASN A 49 3.70 1.53 -9.04
N ILE A 50 3.90 0.32 -8.53
CA ILE A 50 2.95 -0.77 -8.72
C ILE A 50 1.86 -0.67 -7.66
N SER A 51 0.61 -0.68 -8.10
CA SER A 51 -0.57 -0.62 -7.24
C SER A 51 -1.63 -1.61 -7.74
N SER A 52 -2.78 -1.64 -7.08
CA SER A 52 -3.91 -2.49 -7.40
C SER A 52 -5.12 -1.67 -7.86
N VAL A 53 -6.04 -2.32 -8.59
CA VAL A 53 -7.38 -1.78 -8.85
C VAL A 53 -8.10 -1.38 -7.57
N ALA A 54 -7.83 -2.09 -6.46
CA ALA A 54 -8.35 -1.78 -5.13
C ALA A 54 -7.96 -0.38 -4.60
N GLY A 55 -6.91 0.25 -5.15
CA GLY A 55 -6.56 1.64 -4.82
C GLY A 55 -7.34 2.69 -5.60
N LYS A 56 -8.12 2.28 -6.63
CA LYS A 56 -8.91 3.18 -7.49
C LYS A 56 -10.42 3.04 -7.27
N ILE A 57 -10.87 1.85 -6.89
CA ILE A 57 -12.28 1.56 -6.66
C ILE A 57 -12.46 1.07 -5.23
N TRP A 58 -13.61 1.39 -4.65
CA TRP A 58 -13.98 0.84 -3.36
C TRP A 58 -14.37 -0.63 -3.52
N ILE A 59 -13.60 -1.52 -2.92
CA ILE A 59 -13.93 -2.95 -2.85
C ILE A 59 -14.58 -3.20 -1.50
N THR A 60 -15.91 -3.21 -1.47
CA THR A 60 -16.67 -3.53 -0.25
C THR A 60 -16.63 -5.04 0.00
N SER A 61 -15.72 -5.49 0.86
CA SER A 61 -15.85 -6.79 1.54
C SER A 61 -16.32 -6.59 2.98
N ILE A 62 -17.52 -6.05 3.15
CA ILE A 62 -18.20 -6.06 4.46
C ILE A 62 -19.07 -7.31 4.48
N ASN A 63 -18.48 -8.44 4.87
CA ASN A 63 -19.25 -9.56 5.41
C ASN A 63 -19.29 -9.38 6.93
N CYS A 64 -20.34 -8.71 7.40
CA CYS A 64 -20.69 -8.69 8.82
C CYS A 64 -21.67 -9.85 9.03
N ILE A 65 -21.15 -11.00 9.48
CA ILE A 65 -22.01 -12.00 10.13
C ILE A 65 -22.14 -11.52 11.57
N LEU A 66 -23.34 -11.08 11.95
CA LEU A 66 -23.75 -11.02 13.36
C LEU A 66 -23.94 -12.44 13.88
#